data_AF-A0A7W7RNE8-F1
#
_entry.id   AF-A0A7W7RNE8-F1
#
_cell.length_a   1.000
_cell.length_b   1.000
_cell.length_c   1.000
_cell.angle_alpha   90.00
_cell.angle_beta   90.00
_cell.angle_gamma   90.00
#
_symmetry.space_group_name_H-M   'P 1'
#
loop_
_entity.id
_entity.type
_entity.pdbx_description
1 polymer ?
#
loop_
_entity_poly.entity_id
_entity_poly.type
_entity_poly.pdbx_seq_one_letter_code
_entity_poly.pdbx_strand_id
1 'polypeptide(L)'
;MEDEEVSARWFSAVNVDGLPPRLLSLARSFEEILELCAAGVGVNIAGESARETYARSGLRFIPIVDAPRATTYLYLRAGRRPTPLERFVQVCLDVASGARH
;
A
#
# COMPACT_ATOMS: atom_id res chain seq x y z
N MET A 1 -10.73 9.34 -12.66
CA MET A 1 -10.03 8.69 -13.79
C MET A 1 -8.69 8.11 -13.32
N GLU A 2 -7.81 8.90 -12.68
CA GLU A 2 -6.52 8.40 -12.14
C GLU A 2 -6.66 7.30 -11.06
N ASP A 3 -7.61 7.42 -10.12
CA ASP A 3 -7.78 6.43 -9.03
C ASP A 3 -8.19 5.03 -9.52
N GLU A 4 -8.97 4.95 -10.60
CA GLU A 4 -9.49 3.69 -11.14
C GLU A 4 -8.39 2.93 -11.89
N GLU A 5 -7.53 3.66 -12.62
CA GLU A 5 -6.38 3.11 -13.34
C GLU A 5 -5.27 2.65 -12.38
N VAL A 6 -5.00 3.41 -11.32
CA VAL A 6 -4.06 3.01 -10.25
C VAL A 6 -4.59 1.78 -9.51
N SER A 7 -5.89 1.73 -9.21
CA SER A 7 -6.52 0.56 -8.56
C SER A 7 -6.47 -0.68 -9.45
N ALA A 8 -6.73 -0.54 -10.76
CA ALA A 8 -6.65 -1.64 -11.72
C ALA A 8 -5.27 -2.29 -11.77
N ARG A 9 -4.19 -1.51 -11.58
CA ARG A 9 -2.82 -2.02 -11.50
C ARG A 9 -2.58 -2.92 -10.28
N TRP A 10 -3.25 -2.67 -9.16
CA TRP A 10 -3.16 -3.54 -8.00
C TRP A 10 -3.96 -4.83 -8.19
N PHE A 11 -5.11 -4.75 -8.84
CA PHE A 11 -6.01 -5.90 -9.03
C PHE A 11 -5.57 -6.87 -10.14
N SER A 12 -4.74 -6.44 -11.08
CA SER A 12 -4.19 -7.34 -12.11
C SER A 12 -3.37 -8.50 -11.51
N ALA A 13 -2.77 -8.29 -10.33
CA ALA A 13 -1.98 -9.29 -9.61
C ALA A 13 -2.84 -10.45 -9.05
N VAL A 14 -4.17 -10.33 -9.02
CA VAL A 14 -5.08 -11.36 -8.48
C VAL A 14 -6.08 -11.87 -9.53
N ASN A 15 -5.84 -11.59 -10.81
CA ASN A 15 -6.62 -12.18 -11.89
C ASN A 15 -6.35 -13.69 -11.96
N VAL A 16 -7.41 -14.49 -11.92
CA VAL A 16 -7.33 -15.95 -12.07
C VAL A 16 -7.86 -16.29 -13.45
N ASP A 17 -7.04 -16.95 -14.28
CA ASP A 17 -7.42 -17.39 -15.64
C ASP A 17 -8.00 -16.27 -16.54
N GLY A 18 -7.53 -15.04 -16.34
CA GLY A 18 -7.99 -13.86 -17.08
C GLY A 18 -9.34 -13.29 -16.62
N LEU A 19 -9.95 -13.85 -15.58
CA LEU A 19 -11.15 -13.30 -14.97
C LEU A 19 -10.79 -12.22 -13.94
N PRO A 20 -11.36 -11.01 -14.04
CA PRO A 20 -11.11 -9.97 -13.06
C PRO A 20 -11.79 -10.28 -11.72
N PRO A 21 -11.21 -9.83 -10.59
CA PRO A 21 -11.86 -9.99 -9.29
C PRO A 21 -13.17 -9.20 -9.22
N ARG A 22 -14.13 -9.70 -8.45
CA ARG A 22 -15.34 -8.93 -8.13
C ARG A 22 -15.00 -7.88 -7.08
N LEU A 23 -15.07 -6.61 -7.46
CA LEU A 23 -14.85 -5.47 -6.57
C LEU A 23 -16.09 -5.16 -5.72
N LEU A 24 -15.89 -4.87 -4.44
CA LEU A 24 -16.93 -4.50 -3.48
C LEU A 24 -16.61 -3.11 -2.90
N SER A 25 -17.46 -2.11 -3.16
CA SER A 25 -17.28 -0.75 -2.62
C SER A 25 -17.95 -0.61 -1.25
N LEU A 26 -17.44 -1.30 -0.24
CA LEU A 26 -18.09 -1.44 1.08
C LEU A 26 -17.45 -0.62 2.21
N ALA A 27 -16.24 -0.12 2.03
CA ALA A 27 -15.47 0.56 3.09
C ALA A 27 -14.97 1.93 2.65
N ARG A 28 -14.73 2.80 3.63
CA ARG A 28 -14.25 4.18 3.47
C ARG A 28 -12.87 4.42 4.08
N SER A 29 -12.34 3.44 4.81
CA SER A 29 -11.02 3.48 5.43
C SER A 29 -10.34 2.12 5.35
N PHE A 30 -9.03 2.11 5.58
CA PHE A 30 -8.27 0.86 5.61
C PHE A 30 -8.69 0.00 6.82
N GLU A 31 -8.98 0.62 7.96
CA GLU A 31 -9.46 -0.05 9.16
C GLU A 31 -10.79 -0.78 8.92
N GLU A 32 -11.74 -0.13 8.24
CA GLU A 32 -13.01 -0.76 7.84
C GLU A 32 -12.77 -1.95 6.88
N ILE A 33 -11.83 -1.82 5.92
CA ILE A 33 -11.44 -2.92 5.04
C ILE A 33 -10.94 -4.11 5.87
N LEU A 34 -10.09 -3.86 6.88
CA LEU A 34 -9.57 -4.91 7.76
C LEU A 34 -10.68 -5.57 8.58
N GLU A 35 -11.74 -4.85 8.96
CA GLU A 35 -12.87 -5.41 9.70
C GLU A 35 -13.71 -6.32 8.80
N LEU A 36 -13.98 -5.88 7.58
CA LEU A 36 -14.67 -6.69 6.56
C LEU A 36 -13.89 -7.96 6.20
N CYS A 37 -12.57 -7.87 6.08
CA CYS A 37 -11.71 -9.04 5.85
C CYS A 37 -11.79 -10.01 7.04
N ALA A 38 -11.74 -9.51 8.28
CA ALA A 38 -11.84 -10.34 9.49
C ALA A 38 -13.22 -11.00 9.62
N ALA A 39 -14.27 -10.35 9.12
CA ALA A 39 -15.63 -10.88 9.04
C ALA A 39 -15.84 -11.85 7.87
N GLY A 40 -14.83 -12.08 7.01
CA GLY A 40 -14.91 -13.01 5.88
C GLY A 40 -15.69 -12.47 4.67
N VAL A 41 -15.90 -11.15 4.57
CA VAL A 41 -16.64 -10.52 3.45
C VAL A 41 -15.83 -10.55 2.15
N GLY A 42 -14.50 -10.54 2.26
CA GLY A 42 -13.60 -10.57 1.10
C GLY A 42 -12.13 -10.49 1.51
N VAL A 43 -11.28 -10.16 0.55
CA VAL A 43 -9.84 -9.97 0.72
C VAL A 43 -9.42 -8.59 0.22
N ASN A 44 -8.27 -8.11 0.68
CA ASN A 44 -7.67 -6.85 0.26
C ASN A 44 -6.18 -7.04 -0.06
N ILE A 45 -5.67 -6.23 -0.99
CA ILE A 45 -4.24 -6.11 -1.28
C ILE A 45 -3.73 -4.85 -0.59
N ALA A 46 -2.67 -5.01 0.20
CA ALA A 46 -2.01 -3.92 0.92
C ALA A 46 -0.49 -4.01 0.76
N GLY A 47 0.21 -2.90 0.99
CA GLY A 47 1.67 -2.90 1.08
C GLY A 47 2.16 -3.76 2.25
N GLU A 48 3.35 -4.34 2.13
CA GLU A 48 3.91 -5.27 3.12
C GLU A 48 3.96 -4.70 4.55
N SER A 49 4.18 -3.39 4.69
CA SER A 49 4.19 -2.68 5.97
C SER A 49 2.88 -2.80 6.74
N ALA A 50 1.74 -3.07 6.07
CA ALA A 50 0.46 -3.27 6.74
C ALA A 50 0.48 -4.47 7.69
N ARG A 51 1.27 -5.51 7.38
CA ARG A 51 1.45 -6.68 8.24
C ARG A 51 2.06 -6.31 9.58
N GLU A 52 2.97 -5.34 9.60
CA GLU A 52 3.68 -4.92 10.81
C GLU A 52 2.81 -3.99 11.66
N THR A 53 2.07 -3.10 11.02
CA THR A 53 1.26 -2.08 11.70
C THR A 53 -0.11 -2.60 12.16
N TYR A 54 -0.74 -3.51 11.40
CA TYR A 54 -2.16 -3.88 11.58
C TYR A 54 -2.39 -5.37 11.86
N ALA A 55 -1.37 -6.09 12.34
CA ALA A 55 -1.54 -7.48 12.78
C ALA A 55 -2.56 -7.57 13.93
N ARG A 56 -3.62 -8.37 13.74
CA ARG A 56 -4.63 -8.66 14.77
C ARG A 56 -5.29 -10.02 14.55
N SER A 57 -5.93 -10.55 15.59
CA SER A 57 -6.71 -11.78 15.50
C SER A 57 -7.80 -11.69 14.41
N GLY A 58 -8.05 -12.80 13.72
CA GLY A 58 -9.03 -12.85 12.63
C GLY A 58 -8.50 -12.39 11.28
N LEU A 59 -7.24 -11.95 11.20
CA LEU A 59 -6.58 -11.59 9.94
C LEU A 59 -5.31 -12.39 9.72
N ARG A 60 -5.02 -12.66 8.45
CA ARG A 60 -3.75 -13.23 8.00
C ARG A 60 -3.29 -12.47 6.76
N PHE A 61 -2.07 -11.95 6.82
CA PHE A 61 -1.40 -11.34 5.67
C PHE A 61 -0.64 -12.42 4.92
N ILE A 62 -0.90 -12.56 3.63
CA ILE A 62 -0.25 -13.53 2.74
C ILE A 62 0.60 -12.75 1.72
N PRO A 63 1.90 -13.05 1.59
CA PRO A 63 2.75 -12.40 0.58
C PRO A 63 2.30 -12.72 -0.84
N ILE A 64 2.20 -11.69 -1.69
CA ILE A 64 2.05 -11.83 -3.15
C ILE A 64 3.44 -11.64 -3.75
N VAL A 65 4.03 -12.70 -4.28
CA VAL A 65 5.47 -12.75 -4.64
C VAL A 65 5.77 -12.35 -6.09
N ASP A 66 4.73 -12.31 -6.92
CA ASP A 66 4.76 -12.03 -8.36
C ASP A 66 4.09 -10.71 -8.73
N ALA A 67 3.65 -9.93 -7.74
CA ALA A 67 3.12 -8.59 -7.96
C ALA A 67 4.24 -7.60 -8.37
N PRO A 68 3.95 -6.63 -9.26
CA PRO A 68 4.86 -5.52 -9.51
C PRO A 68 5.20 -4.76 -8.22
N ARG A 69 6.43 -4.27 -8.10
CA ARG A 69 6.82 -3.45 -6.94
C ARG A 69 6.00 -2.17 -6.88
N ALA A 70 5.44 -1.90 -5.70
CA ALA A 70 4.85 -0.62 -5.35
C ALA A 70 5.94 0.33 -4.83
N THR A 71 6.06 1.50 -5.45
CA THR A 71 7.08 2.51 -5.10
C THR A 71 6.43 3.68 -4.39
N THR A 72 6.91 4.00 -3.19
CA THR A 72 6.54 5.24 -2.49
C THR A 72 7.48 6.37 -2.93
N TYR A 73 6.91 7.50 -3.32
CA TYR A 73 7.66 8.66 -3.78
C TYR A 73 7.52 9.83 -2.81
N LEU A 74 8.63 10.54 -2.58
CA LEU A 74 8.63 11.84 -1.91
C LEU A 74 8.62 12.94 -2.98
N TYR A 75 7.49 13.62 -3.14
CA TYR A 75 7.37 14.76 -4.05
C TYR A 75 7.69 16.06 -3.33
N LEU A 76 8.55 16.87 -3.95
CA LEU A 76 8.98 18.16 -3.43
C LEU A 76 8.67 19.24 -4.46
N ARG A 77 8.24 20.42 -3.99
CA ARG A 77 8.12 21.59 -4.86
C ARG A 77 9.50 21.97 -5.40
N ALA A 78 9.56 22.30 -6.69
CA ALA A 78 10.78 22.83 -7.31
C ALA A 78 11.17 24.20 -6.71
N GLY A 79 12.47 24.48 -6.63
CA GLY A 79 13.02 25.74 -6.12
C GLY A 79 13.74 25.60 -4.78
N ARG A 80 13.82 26.70 -4.02
CA ARG A 80 14.56 26.73 -2.74
C ARG A 80 13.95 25.78 -1.72
N ARG A 81 14.80 24.97 -1.11
CA ARG A 81 14.46 24.09 0.00
C ARG A 81 15.01 24.70 1.28
N PRO A 82 14.17 24.97 2.29
CA PRO A 82 14.66 25.43 3.58
C PRO A 82 15.39 24.27 4.28
N THR A 83 16.38 24.59 5.13
CA THR A 83 17.22 23.58 5.82
C THR A 83 16.42 22.48 6.52
N PRO A 84 15.27 22.73 7.19
CA PRO A 84 14.48 21.64 7.78
C PRO A 84 13.96 20.63 6.75
N LEU A 85 13.60 21.09 5.55
CA LEU A 85 13.15 20.20 4.47
C LEU A 85 14.30 19.35 3.94
N GLU A 86 15.49 19.93 3.80
CA GLU A 86 16.69 19.17 3.39
C GLU A 86 17.03 18.07 4.40
N ARG A 87 16.95 18.38 5.70
CA ARG A 87 17.15 17.38 6.76
C ARG A 87 16.10 16.27 6.70
N PHE A 88 14.83 16.61 6.50
CA PHE A 88 13.77 15.61 6.37
C PHE A 88 14.00 14.70 5.16
N VAL A 89 14.42 15.26 4.01
CA VAL A 89 14.77 14.47 2.81
C VAL A 89 15.89 13.49 3.13
N GLN A 90 16.92 13.92 3.86
CA GLN A 90 18.01 13.03 4.25
C GLN A 90 17.51 11.86 5.10
N VAL A 91 16.68 12.12 6.12
CA VAL A 91 16.06 11.06 6.93
C VAL A 91 15.28 10.08 6.06
N CYS A 92 14.48 10.57 5.10
CA CYS A 92 13.75 9.69 4.18
C CYS A 92 14.68 8.81 3.34
N LEU A 93 15.81 9.35 2.86
CA LEU A 93 16.80 8.58 2.09
C LEU A 93 17.51 7.52 2.95
N ASP A 94 17.85 7.88 4.20
CA ASP A 94 18.49 6.96 5.14
C ASP A 94 17.56 5.78 5.45
N VAL A 95 16.28 6.06 5.75
CA VAL A 95 15.23 5.05 5.95
C VAL A 95 15.05 4.18 4.70
N ALA A 96 15.00 4.78 3.51
CA ALA A 96 14.81 4.06 2.25
C ALA A 96 16.00 3.15 1.87
N SER A 97 17.22 3.53 2.27
CA SER A 97 18.44 2.74 2.02
C SER A 97 18.67 1.63 3.06
N GLY A 98 17.86 1.58 4.12
CA GLY A 98 18.05 0.66 5.25
C GLY A 98 19.23 1.04 6.16
N ALA A 99 19.79 2.25 5.99
CA ALA A 99 20.77 2.80 6.92
C ALA A 99 20.05 3.15 8.23
N ARG A 100 20.39 2.45 9.32
CA ARG A 100 19.88 2.79 10.65
C ARG A 100 20.52 4.09 11.14
N HIS A 101 19.70 4.98 11.68
CA HIS A 101 20.12 6.06 12.58
C HIS A 101 20.65 5.51 13.91
#